data_AF-A0A914B1Y7-F1
#
_entry.id   AF-A0A914B1Y7-F1
#
_cell.length_a   1.000
_cell.length_b   1.000
_cell.length_c   1.000
_cell.angle_alpha   90.00
_cell.angle_beta   90.00
_cell.angle_gamma   90.00
#
_symmetry.space_group_name_H-M   'P 1'
#
loop_
_entity.id
_entity.type
_entity.pdbx_description
1 polymer ?
#
loop_
_entity_poly.entity_id
_entity_poly.type
_entity_poly.pdbx_seq_one_letter_code
_entity_poly.pdbx_strand_id
1 'polypeptide(L)'
;MRLQVETSKKKLKSFLDPKVAQNLGIFLAGFKMDAEELKFRLAIVSENNGGLGAEQINMLRRYYPTAEDMETYRKFKDRQAELEHADQFMLQLCEIPHLKTRLDVLMVINELPVQYEDLAPHQVNKSLPTISVKSSQVKSSLQVTSSLQVASSRVKSSQDKSATTHQDRPP
;
A
#
# COMPACT_ATOMS: atom_id res chain seq x y z
N MET A 1 -6.03 23.08 64.19
CA MET A 1 -6.28 23.94 63.02
C MET A 1 -6.28 23.07 61.76
N ARG A 2 -7.42 22.94 61.07
CA ARG A 2 -7.47 22.23 59.78
C ARG A 2 -7.06 23.24 58.70
N LEU A 3 -5.95 22.97 58.02
CA LEU A 3 -5.54 23.73 56.84
C LEU A 3 -6.50 23.41 55.70
N GLN A 4 -7.38 24.34 55.36
CA GLN A 4 -8.07 24.33 54.07
C GLN A 4 -7.03 24.67 53.00
N VAL A 5 -6.62 23.66 52.24
CA VAL A 5 -5.91 23.88 50.98
C VAL A 5 -6.97 24.34 49.98
N GLU A 6 -7.13 25.65 49.83
CA GLU A 6 -7.85 26.20 48.69
C GLU A 6 -7.04 25.91 47.43
N THR A 7 -7.35 24.80 46.77
CA THR A 7 -6.88 24.56 45.41
C THR A 7 -7.67 25.50 44.50
N SER A 8 -7.18 26.73 44.28
CA SER A 8 -7.64 27.57 43.18
C SER A 8 -7.36 26.80 41.89
N LYS A 9 -8.39 26.15 41.33
CA LYS A 9 -8.29 25.47 40.03
C LYS A 9 -7.96 26.52 38.99
N LYS A 10 -6.68 26.59 38.59
CA LYS A 10 -6.25 27.42 37.46
C LYS A 10 -7.05 26.98 36.24
N LYS A 11 -7.76 27.92 35.62
CA LYS A 11 -8.48 27.66 34.37
C LYS A 11 -7.44 27.37 33.29
N LEU A 12 -7.53 26.19 32.69
CA LEU A 12 -6.69 25.80 31.57
C LEU A 12 -7.03 26.67 30.35
N LYS A 13 -6.04 26.94 29.51
CA LYS A 13 -6.19 27.68 28.26
C LYS A 13 -6.55 26.72 27.12
N SER A 14 -7.45 27.16 26.26
CA SER A 14 -7.76 26.47 25.00
C SER A 14 -7.75 27.49 23.85
N PHE A 15 -7.14 27.11 22.74
CA PHE A 15 -7.10 27.84 21.48
C PHE A 15 -8.05 27.26 20.44
N LEU A 16 -8.43 25.99 20.62
CA LEU A 16 -9.42 25.33 19.80
C LEU A 16 -10.82 25.89 20.05
N ASP A 17 -11.63 25.93 19.00
CA ASP A 17 -13.07 26.12 19.16
C ASP A 17 -13.64 24.98 20.03
N PRO A 18 -14.59 25.25 20.95
CA PRO A 18 -15.13 24.24 21.86
C PRO A 18 -15.63 22.97 21.16
N LYS A 19 -16.23 23.09 19.97
CA LYS A 19 -16.71 21.93 19.20
C LYS A 19 -15.55 21.11 18.64
N VAL A 20 -14.51 21.79 18.15
CA VAL A 20 -13.30 21.15 17.61
C VAL A 20 -12.57 20.42 18.74
N ALA A 21 -12.38 21.08 19.90
CA ALA A 21 -11.78 20.50 21.09
C ALA A 21 -12.55 19.26 21.57
N GLN A 22 -13.89 19.34 21.62
CA GLN A 22 -14.73 18.22 22.00
C GLN A 22 -14.61 17.04 21.02
N ASN A 23 -14.70 17.30 19.72
CA ASN A 23 -14.58 16.26 18.70
C ASN A 23 -13.21 15.57 18.76
N LEU A 24 -12.14 16.36 18.96
CA LEU A 24 -10.79 15.83 19.13
C LEU A 24 -10.69 14.99 20.41
N GLY A 25 -11.23 15.45 21.53
CA GLY A 25 -11.25 14.68 22.77
C GLY A 25 -11.96 13.34 22.65
N ILE A 26 -13.12 13.31 21.98
CA ILE A 26 -13.86 12.06 21.71
C ILE A 26 -13.02 11.11 20.84
N PHE A 27 -12.37 11.64 19.80
CA PHE A 27 -11.48 10.88 18.94
C PHE A 27 -10.33 10.23 19.74
N LEU A 28 -9.60 11.01 20.53
CA LEU A 28 -8.47 10.52 21.31
C LEU A 28 -8.89 9.42 22.31
N ALA A 29 -10.03 9.62 22.96
CA ALA A 29 -10.58 8.63 23.89
C ALA A 29 -11.01 7.34 23.19
N GLY A 30 -11.69 7.44 22.04
CA GLY A 30 -12.16 6.29 21.29
C GLY A 30 -11.03 5.42 20.73
N PHE A 31 -9.98 6.06 20.22
CA PHE A 31 -8.83 5.37 19.64
C PHE A 31 -7.72 5.04 20.64
N LYS A 32 -7.87 5.44 21.91
CA LYS A 32 -6.85 5.32 22.96
C LYS A 32 -5.48 5.81 22.48
N MET A 33 -5.51 6.95 21.79
CA MET A 33 -4.35 7.49 21.08
C MET A 33 -3.90 8.75 21.81
N ASP A 34 -2.74 8.68 22.45
CA ASP A 34 -2.04 9.87 22.92
C ASP A 34 -0.96 10.28 21.92
N ALA A 35 -0.19 11.31 22.27
CA ALA A 35 0.86 11.85 21.41
C ALA A 35 2.03 10.87 21.18
N GLU A 36 2.38 10.06 22.19
CA GLU A 36 3.47 9.09 22.08
C GLU A 36 3.04 7.91 21.21
N GLU A 37 1.83 7.42 21.45
CA GLU A 37 1.21 6.37 20.65
C GLU A 37 1.05 6.82 19.19
N LEU A 38 0.61 8.05 18.95
CA LEU A 38 0.56 8.58 17.58
C LEU A 38 1.95 8.56 16.92
N LYS A 39 3.00 9.04 17.61
CA LYS A 39 4.37 9.05 17.07
C LYS A 39 4.85 7.64 16.75
N PHE A 40 4.54 6.67 17.61
CA PHE A 40 4.85 5.25 17.41
C PHE A 40 4.11 4.69 16.19
N ARG A 41 2.78 4.83 16.12
CA ARG A 41 1.95 4.30 15.04
C ARG A 41 2.26 4.94 13.69
N LEU A 42 2.67 6.22 13.66
CA LEU A 42 3.15 6.89 12.45
C LEU A 42 4.44 6.30 11.87
N ALA A 43 5.18 5.48 12.63
CA ALA A 43 6.38 4.78 12.15
C ALA A 43 6.06 3.41 11.50
N ILE A 44 4.82 2.92 11.67
CA ILE A 44 4.38 1.62 11.21
C ILE A 44 3.50 1.80 9.97
N VAL A 45 3.90 1.16 8.88
CA VAL A 45 3.21 1.32 7.57
C VAL A 45 1.90 0.56 7.50
N SER A 46 1.86 -0.67 8.02
CA SER A 46 0.69 -1.55 7.95
C SER A 46 -0.18 -1.42 9.19
N GLU A 47 -1.49 -1.25 9.00
CA GLU A 47 -2.48 -1.27 10.09
C GLU A 47 -2.45 -2.59 10.87
N ASN A 48 -2.27 -3.72 10.19
CA ASN A 48 -2.18 -5.06 10.81
C ASN A 48 -1.00 -5.20 11.78
N ASN A 49 0.02 -4.36 11.63
CA ASN A 49 1.20 -4.33 12.49
C ASN A 49 1.09 -3.25 13.58
N GLY A 50 -0.08 -2.64 13.76
CA GLY A 50 -0.31 -1.54 14.71
C GLY A 50 -0.20 -0.14 14.09
N GLY A 51 -0.01 -0.02 12.77
CA GLY A 51 -0.01 1.27 12.07
C GLY A 51 -1.38 1.94 12.07
N LEU A 52 -1.44 3.17 11.56
CA LEU A 52 -2.69 3.92 11.45
C LEU A 52 -3.57 3.38 10.32
N GLY A 53 -4.85 3.17 10.61
CA GLY A 53 -5.86 2.82 9.60
C GLY A 53 -6.40 4.04 8.85
N ALA A 54 -7.05 3.82 7.71
CA ALA A 54 -7.53 4.89 6.82
C ALA A 54 -8.45 5.91 7.52
N GLU A 55 -9.34 5.45 8.41
CA GLU A 55 -10.23 6.34 9.17
C GLU A 55 -9.44 7.26 10.12
N GLN A 56 -8.48 6.70 10.85
CA GLN A 56 -7.61 7.44 11.77
C GLN A 56 -6.78 8.47 11.02
N ILE A 57 -6.19 8.10 9.88
CA ILE A 57 -5.40 9.01 9.04
C ILE A 57 -6.30 10.14 8.53
N ASN A 58 -7.50 9.83 8.00
CA ASN A 58 -8.44 10.84 7.52
C ASN A 58 -8.86 11.82 8.62
N MET A 59 -9.09 11.32 9.83
CA MET A 59 -9.40 12.16 10.97
C MET A 59 -8.23 13.08 11.35
N LEU A 60 -7.01 12.53 11.50
CA LEU A 60 -5.82 13.32 11.83
C LEU A 60 -5.53 14.42 10.79
N ARG A 61 -5.80 14.16 9.51
CA ARG A 61 -5.65 15.15 8.43
C ARG A 61 -6.59 16.36 8.59
N ARG A 62 -7.72 16.22 9.31
CA ARG A 62 -8.65 17.34 9.58
C ARG A 62 -8.14 18.30 10.65
N TYR A 63 -7.21 17.85 11.50
CA TYR A 63 -6.67 18.63 12.61
C TYR A 63 -5.25 19.13 12.33
N TYR A 64 -4.87 19.26 11.05
CA TYR A 64 -3.55 19.77 10.73
C TYR A 64 -3.41 21.22 11.22
N PRO A 65 -2.48 21.51 12.16
CA PRO A 65 -2.29 22.86 12.64
C PRO A 65 -1.81 23.76 11.50
N THR A 66 -2.38 24.95 11.38
CA THR A 66 -1.90 25.97 10.45
C THR A 66 -0.55 26.52 10.91
N ALA A 67 0.13 27.30 10.06
CA ALA A 67 1.38 27.95 10.45
C ALA A 67 1.20 28.88 11.66
N GLU A 68 0.06 29.57 11.75
CA GLU A 68 -0.31 30.43 12.87
C GLU A 68 -0.56 29.63 14.15
N ASP A 69 -1.26 28.49 14.03
CA ASP A 69 -1.46 27.57 15.15
C ASP A 69 -0.11 27.06 15.68
N MET A 70 0.77 26.62 14.79
CA MET A 70 2.11 26.13 15.16
C MET A 70 2.91 27.19 15.90
N GLU A 71 2.88 28.44 15.44
CA GLU A 71 3.56 29.54 16.14
C GLU A 71 2.96 29.76 17.54
N THR A 72 1.63 29.73 17.64
CA THR A 72 0.90 29.90 18.90
C THR A 72 1.25 28.80 19.89
N TYR A 73 1.12 27.53 19.48
CA TYR A 73 1.40 26.37 20.33
C TYR A 73 2.87 26.33 20.74
N ARG A 74 3.81 26.69 19.86
CA ARG A 74 5.25 26.69 20.19
C ARG A 74 5.60 27.58 21.39
N LYS A 75 4.82 28.63 21.68
CA LYS A 75 4.98 29.50 22.87
C LYS A 75 4.65 28.79 24.19
N PHE A 76 4.03 27.61 24.12
CA PHE A 76 3.60 26.79 25.26
C PHE A 76 4.37 25.47 25.38
N LYS A 77 5.44 25.27 24.61
CA LYS A 77 6.24 24.03 24.62
C LYS A 77 6.65 23.57 26.02
N ASP A 78 7.09 24.52 26.86
CA ASP A 78 7.53 24.25 28.24
C ASP A 78 6.40 24.41 29.28
N ARG A 79 5.19 24.71 28.83
CA ARG A 79 4.01 25.04 29.67
C ARG A 79 2.77 24.26 29.24
N GLN A 80 2.95 23.01 28.79
CA GLN A 80 1.86 22.17 28.28
C GLN A 80 0.77 21.95 29.34
N ALA A 81 1.15 21.89 30.62
CA ALA A 81 0.22 21.75 31.75
C ALA A 81 -0.73 22.96 31.94
N GLU A 82 -0.49 24.09 31.27
CA GLU A 82 -1.43 25.22 31.25
C GLU A 82 -2.56 25.06 30.21
N LEU A 83 -2.44 24.09 29.31
CA LEU A 83 -3.37 23.87 28.20
C LEU A 83 -4.41 22.80 28.54
N GLU A 84 -5.58 22.89 27.93
CA GLU A 84 -6.55 21.78 27.94
C GLU A 84 -6.02 20.57 27.18
N HIS A 85 -6.56 19.38 27.46
CA HIS A 85 -6.05 18.12 26.92
C HIS A 85 -6.02 18.09 25.38
N ALA A 86 -7.05 18.62 24.72
CA ALA A 86 -7.10 18.71 23.27
C ALA A 86 -5.98 19.62 22.71
N ASP A 87 -5.73 20.76 23.35
CA ASP A 87 -4.66 21.70 23.00
C ASP A 87 -3.25 21.13 23.29
N GLN A 88 -3.09 20.33 24.35
CA GLN A 88 -1.85 19.60 24.59
C GLN A 88 -1.55 18.62 23.45
N PHE A 89 -2.58 17.93 22.94
CA PHE A 89 -2.41 17.07 21.78
C PHE A 89 -2.06 17.87 20.51
N MET A 90 -2.72 19.01 20.28
CA MET A 90 -2.38 19.90 19.15
C MET A 90 -0.94 20.40 19.21
N LEU A 91 -0.46 20.78 20.40
CA LEU A 91 0.94 21.14 20.61
C LEU A 91 1.88 19.99 20.21
N GLN A 92 1.57 18.76 20.64
CA GLN A 92 2.36 17.59 20.30
C GLN A 92 2.33 17.27 18.80
N LEU A 93 1.20 17.48 18.11
CA LEU A 93 1.11 17.37 16.65
C LEU A 93 2.06 18.35 15.94
N CYS A 94 2.17 19.58 16.44
CA CYS A 94 3.08 20.59 15.89
C CYS A 94 4.57 20.18 16.00
N GLU A 95 4.91 19.32 16.96
CA GLU A 95 6.29 18.84 17.14
C GLU A 95 6.67 17.70 16.19
N ILE A 96 5.70 17.08 15.51
CA ILE A 96 5.96 15.95 14.62
C ILE A 96 6.50 16.48 13.28
N PRO A 97 7.75 16.17 12.90
CA PRO A 97 8.33 16.64 11.66
C PRO A 97 7.61 16.01 10.47
N HIS A 98 7.32 16.84 9.46
CA HIS A 98 6.69 16.44 8.20
C HIS A 98 5.37 15.66 8.37
N LEU A 99 4.62 15.92 9.44
CA LEU A 99 3.39 15.19 9.77
C LEU A 99 2.43 15.08 8.57
N LYS A 100 2.19 16.20 7.87
CA LYS A 100 1.31 16.22 6.69
C LYS A 100 1.75 15.20 5.64
N THR A 101 3.01 15.26 5.23
CA THR A 101 3.58 14.36 4.22
C THR A 101 3.53 12.91 4.67
N ARG A 102 3.81 12.62 5.95
CA ARG A 102 3.74 11.26 6.51
C ARG A 102 2.32 10.70 6.43
N LEU A 103 1.32 11.48 6.83
CA LEU A 103 -0.09 11.09 6.75
C LEU A 103 -0.56 10.91 5.30
N ASP A 104 -0.14 11.80 4.39
CA ASP A 104 -0.49 11.69 2.97
C ASP A 104 0.10 10.41 2.35
N VAL A 105 1.36 10.07 2.66
CA VAL A 105 1.99 8.82 2.20
C VAL A 105 1.30 7.59 2.78
N LEU A 106 1.02 7.58 4.09
CA LEU A 106 0.31 6.47 4.73
C LEU A 106 -1.09 6.28 4.13
N MET A 107 -1.78 7.38 3.79
CA MET A 107 -3.07 7.29 3.10
C MET A 107 -2.95 6.61 1.74
N VAL A 108 -1.99 7.03 0.91
CA VAL A 108 -1.76 6.42 -0.40
C VAL A 108 -1.45 4.93 -0.25
N ILE A 109 -0.64 4.54 0.72
CA ILE A 109 -0.32 3.12 0.96
C ILE A 109 -1.57 2.32 1.36
N ASN A 110 -2.48 2.91 2.13
CA ASN A 110 -3.74 2.26 2.53
C ASN A 110 -4.73 2.15 1.36
N GLU A 111 -4.87 3.19 0.54
CA GLU A 111 -5.90 3.25 -0.52
C GLU A 111 -5.47 2.60 -1.84
N LEU A 112 -4.18 2.65 -2.18
CA LEU A 112 -3.68 2.19 -3.49
C LEU A 112 -3.98 0.72 -3.78
N PRO A 113 -3.83 -0.25 -2.84
CA PRO A 113 -4.14 -1.65 -3.12
C PRO A 113 -5.63 -1.86 -3.49
N VAL A 114 -6.53 -1.20 -2.75
CA VAL A 114 -7.98 -1.27 -2.99
C VAL A 114 -8.32 -0.67 -4.36
N GLN A 115 -7.77 0.52 -4.66
CA GLN A 115 -7.95 1.17 -5.96
C GLN A 115 -7.40 0.32 -7.11
N TYR A 116 -6.26 -0.35 -6.89
CA TYR A 116 -5.67 -1.24 -7.89
C TYR A 116 -6.54 -2.47 -8.14
N GLU A 117 -7.08 -3.10 -7.10
CA GLU A 117 -7.99 -4.24 -7.20
C GLU A 117 -9.28 -3.87 -7.95
N ASP A 118 -9.84 -2.69 -7.71
CA ASP A 118 -11.01 -2.17 -8.43
C ASP A 118 -10.73 -1.93 -9.93
N LEU A 119 -9.51 -1.48 -10.25
CA LEU A 119 -9.07 -1.18 -11.62
C LEU A 119 -8.58 -2.41 -12.39
N ALA A 120 -8.03 -3.43 -11.70
CA ALA A 120 -7.49 -4.65 -12.29
C ALA A 120 -8.44 -5.37 -13.26
N PRO A 121 -9.74 -5.58 -12.96
CA PRO A 121 -10.66 -6.24 -13.89
C PRO A 121 -10.92 -5.43 -15.17
N HIS A 122 -10.49 -4.16 -15.25
CA HIS A 122 -10.64 -3.31 -16.43
C HIS A 122 -9.37 -3.28 -17.31
N GLN A 123 -8.21 -3.73 -16.79
CA GLN A 123 -6.91 -3.71 -17.48
C GLN A 123 -6.52 -5.06 -18.10
N VAL A 124 -6.92 -6.18 -17.49
CA VAL A 124 -6.65 -7.55 -18.00
C VAL A 124 -7.41 -7.82 -19.31
N ASN A 125 -8.55 -7.15 -19.53
CA ASN A 125 -9.45 -7.42 -20.66
C ASN A 125 -9.05 -6.66 -21.94
N LYS A 126 -8.18 -5.64 -21.83
CA LYS A 126 -7.77 -4.79 -22.95
C LYS A 126 -6.43 -5.16 -23.56
N SER A 127 -5.62 -5.99 -22.90
CA SER A 127 -4.24 -6.29 -23.32
C SER A 127 -3.93 -7.76 -23.61
N LEU A 128 -4.88 -8.69 -23.44
CA LEU A 128 -4.60 -10.14 -23.51
C LEU A 128 -5.30 -11.01 -24.58
N PRO A 129 -5.98 -10.52 -25.66
CA PRO A 129 -6.39 -11.45 -26.73
C PRO A 129 -5.19 -11.99 -27.54
N THR A 130 -4.06 -11.28 -27.57
CA THR A 130 -2.99 -11.55 -28.55
C THR A 130 -2.01 -12.66 -28.14
N ILE A 131 -1.91 -13.00 -26.85
CA ILE A 131 -0.93 -14.00 -26.38
C ILE A 131 -1.50 -15.43 -26.41
N SER A 132 -2.82 -15.61 -26.29
CA SER A 132 -3.42 -16.96 -26.33
C SER A 132 -3.46 -17.55 -27.75
N VAL A 133 -3.78 -16.74 -28.78
CA VAL A 133 -3.89 -17.23 -30.18
C VAL A 133 -2.56 -17.66 -30.80
N LYS A 134 -1.42 -17.16 -30.34
CA LYS A 134 -0.11 -17.57 -30.88
C LYS A 134 0.36 -18.93 -30.36
N SER A 135 -0.13 -19.36 -29.20
CA SER A 135 0.21 -20.68 -28.62
C SER A 135 -0.46 -21.86 -29.35
N SER A 136 -1.59 -21.62 -30.03
CA SER A 136 -2.28 -22.66 -30.80
C SER A 136 -1.66 -22.91 -32.18
N GLN A 137 -1.01 -21.92 -32.79
CA GLN A 137 -0.32 -22.08 -34.08
C GLN A 137 1.08 -22.70 -33.96
N VAL A 138 1.71 -22.65 -32.79
CA VAL A 138 2.99 -23.34 -32.56
C VAL A 138 2.81 -24.84 -32.29
N LYS A 139 1.65 -25.27 -31.79
CA LYS A 139 1.35 -26.69 -31.56
C LYS A 139 1.07 -27.47 -32.85
N SER A 140 0.48 -26.83 -33.87
CA SER A 140 0.28 -27.43 -35.19
C SER A 140 1.59 -27.55 -35.99
N SER A 141 2.58 -26.68 -35.75
CA SER A 141 3.87 -26.72 -36.46
C SER A 141 4.76 -27.92 -36.06
N LEU A 142 4.59 -28.47 -34.86
CA LEU A 142 5.33 -29.64 -34.37
C LEU A 142 4.90 -30.97 -35.04
N GLN A 143 3.67 -31.07 -35.57
CA GLN A 143 3.24 -32.27 -36.32
C GLN A 143 3.66 -32.27 -37.79
N VAL A 144 3.98 -31.10 -38.35
CA VAL A 144 4.45 -30.97 -39.74
C VAL A 144 5.90 -31.42 -39.88
N THR A 145 6.74 -31.20 -38.85
CA THR A 145 8.16 -31.59 -38.88
C THR A 145 8.38 -33.10 -38.82
N SER A 146 7.53 -33.85 -38.09
CA SER A 146 7.59 -35.31 -38.07
C SER A 146 7.27 -35.97 -39.42
N SER A 147 6.39 -35.35 -40.22
CA SER A 147 5.99 -35.90 -41.52
C SER A 147 7.07 -35.75 -42.60
N LEU A 148 7.96 -34.75 -42.51
CA LEU A 148 9.08 -34.57 -43.45
C LEU A 148 10.24 -35.54 -43.22
N GLN A 149 10.47 -35.99 -41.99
CA GLN A 149 11.58 -36.89 -41.66
C GLN A 149 11.31 -38.34 -42.10
N VAL A 150 10.03 -38.74 -42.15
CA VAL A 150 9.60 -40.05 -42.69
C VAL A 150 9.69 -40.10 -44.23
N ALA A 151 9.52 -38.97 -44.92
CA ALA A 151 9.66 -38.92 -46.37
C ALA A 151 11.14 -39.04 -46.83
N SER A 152 12.08 -38.41 -46.12
CA SER A 152 13.52 -38.49 -46.46
C SER A 152 14.14 -39.87 -46.22
N SER A 153 13.59 -40.67 -45.30
CA SER A 153 14.08 -42.03 -45.02
C SER A 153 13.56 -43.07 -46.02
N ARG A 154 12.50 -42.76 -46.79
CA ARG A 154 11.94 -43.65 -47.83
C ARG A 154 12.61 -43.51 -49.20
N VAL A 155 13.34 -42.42 -49.44
CA VAL A 155 14.09 -42.23 -50.70
C VAL A 155 15.44 -42.95 -50.68
N LYS A 156 16.07 -43.10 -49.50
CA LYS A 156 17.36 -43.80 -49.37
C LYS A 156 17.27 -45.33 -49.48
N SER A 157 16.12 -45.94 -49.20
CA SER A 157 15.95 -47.41 -49.32
C SER A 157 15.57 -47.89 -50.72
N SER A 158 15.32 -46.98 -51.67
CA SER A 158 14.98 -47.32 -53.07
C SER A 158 16.17 -47.23 -54.04
N GLN A 159 17.35 -46.78 -53.62
CA GLN A 159 18.56 -46.80 -54.46
C GLN A 159 19.45 -48.06 -54.28
N ASP A 160 19.21 -48.88 -53.26
CA ASP A 160 20.05 -50.07 -52.97
C ASP A 160 19.52 -51.40 -53.55
N LYS A 161 18.43 -51.38 -54.34
CA LYS A 161 17.85 -52.60 -54.94
C LYS A 161 18.12 -52.77 -56.44
N SER A 162 18.98 -51.94 -57.04
CA SER A 162 19.27 -51.97 -58.49
C SER A 162 20.62 -52.58 -58.87
N ALA A 163 21.26 -53.35 -57.98
CA ALA A 163 22.52 -54.03 -58.28
C ALA A 163 22.53 -55.44 -57.67
N THR A 164 21.90 -56.40 -58.35
CA THR A 164 22.31 -57.82 -58.41
C THR A 164 21.27 -58.56 -59.26
N THR A 165 21.53 -58.72 -60.55
CA THR A 165 21.12 -59.89 -61.37
C THR A 165 21.91 -59.83 -62.66
N HIS A 166 23.09 -60.43 -62.69
CA HIS A 166 23.61 -61.07 -63.89
C HIS A 166 24.68 -62.10 -63.53
N GLN A 167 24.53 -63.27 -64.14
CA GLN A 167 25.49 -64.37 -64.28
C GLN A 167 25.69 -65.29 -63.06
N ASP A 168 25.10 -66.49 -63.13
CA ASP A 168 25.92 -67.67 -63.42
C ASP A 168 25.07 -68.86 -63.90
N ARG A 169 25.50 -69.48 -65.01
CA ARG A 169 24.99 -70.73 -65.59
C ARG A 169 26.19 -71.68 -65.68
N PRO A 170 26.12 -72.92 -65.18
CA PRO A 170 27.23 -73.87 -65.26
C PRO A 170 26.95 -74.97 -66.31
N PRO A 171 27.90 -75.91 -66.43
CA PRO A 171 29.03 -75.89 -67.35
C PRO A 171 28.69 -76.41 -68.76
#